data_AF-A0A3D3WVU5-F1
#
_entry.id   AF-A0A3D3WVU5-F1
#
_cell.length_a   1.000
_cell.length_b   1.000
_cell.length_c   1.000
_cell.angle_alpha   90.00
_cell.angle_beta   90.00
_cell.angle_gamma   90.00
#
_symmetry.space_group_name_H-M   'P 1'
#
loop_
_entity.id
_entity.type
_entity.pdbx_description
1 polymer ?
#
loop_
_entity_poly.entity_id
_entity_poly.type
_entity_poly.pdbx_seq_one_letter_code
_entity_poly.pdbx_strand_id
1 'polypeptide(L)'
;ISLNFPVRPFVEKPVREIVLLSFDHPVSAEEATTEAAKLGLDRPYYEDALYFGIEYPDVQLEGPVGFLHDPWLGNHGRRDASCLWANAGRRELGLEGFHDLWTPNYRLAFVRRGAADSK
;
A
#
# COMPACT_ATOMS: atom_id res chain seq x y z
N ILE A 1 15.25 -6.21 -15.02
CA ILE A 1 14.32 -5.79 -13.95
C ILE A 1 15.14 -5.72 -12.66
N SER A 2 15.15 -4.58 -11.99
CA SER A 2 15.90 -4.42 -10.72
C SER A 2 15.13 -5.07 -9.58
N LEU A 3 15.80 -5.83 -8.72
CA LEU A 3 15.19 -6.41 -7.50
C LEU A 3 14.95 -5.36 -6.42
N ASN A 4 15.76 -4.29 -6.43
CA ASN A 4 15.67 -3.23 -5.42
C ASN A 4 14.59 -2.21 -5.79
N PHE A 5 14.28 -2.09 -7.09
CA PHE A 5 13.27 -1.20 -7.62
C PHE A 5 12.43 -1.96 -8.65
N PRO A 6 11.31 -2.59 -8.24
CA PRO A 6 10.37 -3.23 -9.13
C PRO A 6 9.70 -2.14 -9.97
N VAL A 7 10.37 -1.75 -11.06
CA VAL A 7 9.85 -0.80 -12.03
C VAL A 7 9.04 -1.58 -13.06
N ARG A 8 7.77 -1.21 -13.23
CA ARG A 8 6.92 -1.71 -14.31
C ARG A 8 6.93 -0.71 -15.47
N PRO A 9 6.72 -1.17 -16.74
CA PRO A 9 6.52 -0.24 -17.84
C PRO A 9 5.37 0.71 -17.51
N PHE A 10 5.61 2.01 -17.68
CA PHE A 10 4.59 3.03 -17.47
C PHE A 10 3.48 2.83 -18.51
N VAL A 11 2.34 2.34 -18.07
CA VAL A 11 1.07 2.41 -18.79
C VAL A 11 0.34 3.62 -18.20
N GLU A 12 -0.22 4.49 -19.03
CA GLU A 12 -0.99 5.66 -18.58
C GLU A 12 -1.90 5.33 -17.39
N LYS A 13 -1.96 6.24 -16.39
CA LYS A 13 -2.60 6.09 -15.07
C LYS A 13 -3.83 5.17 -15.14
N PRO A 14 -3.72 3.87 -14.79
CA PRO A 14 -4.90 3.06 -14.66
C PRO A 14 -5.71 3.64 -13.50
N VAL A 15 -6.93 4.11 -13.77
CA VAL A 15 -7.84 4.58 -12.71
C VAL A 15 -8.18 3.37 -11.86
N ARG A 16 -7.57 3.31 -10.68
CA ARG A 16 -7.72 2.23 -9.71
C ARG A 16 -8.41 2.76 -8.48
N GLU A 17 -9.51 2.13 -8.12
CA GLU A 17 -10.22 2.48 -6.89
C GLU A 17 -9.44 1.91 -5.70
N ILE A 18 -8.96 2.81 -4.83
CA ILE A 18 -8.28 2.42 -3.60
C ILE A 18 -9.31 2.25 -2.48
N VAL A 19 -9.24 1.09 -1.82
CA VAL A 19 -10.06 0.72 -0.67
C VAL A 19 -9.14 0.58 0.53
N LEU A 20 -9.49 1.25 1.63
CA LEU A 20 -8.74 1.20 2.88
C LEU A 20 -9.40 0.21 3.84
N LEU A 21 -8.63 -0.76 4.34
CA LEU A 21 -9.06 -1.70 5.36
C LEU A 21 -8.38 -1.36 6.70
N SER A 22 -9.16 -1.39 7.78
CA SER A 22 -8.67 -1.27 9.15
C SER A 22 -8.85 -2.59 9.88
N PHE A 23 -7.89 -2.91 10.75
CA PHE A 23 -7.90 -4.11 11.58
C PHE A 23 -7.82 -3.68 13.04
N ASP A 24 -8.59 -4.34 13.91
CA ASP A 24 -8.65 -4.03 15.35
C ASP A 24 -7.52 -4.68 16.16
N HIS A 25 -6.69 -5.49 15.50
CA HIS A 25 -5.52 -6.16 16.04
C HIS A 25 -4.32 -5.99 15.08
N PRO A 26 -3.08 -6.17 15.56
CA PRO A 26 -1.92 -6.19 14.67
C PRO A 26 -2.04 -7.34 13.66
N VAL A 27 -1.84 -7.04 12.37
CA VAL A 27 -1.97 -8.03 11.29
C VAL A 27 -0.68 -8.16 10.48
N SER A 28 -0.43 -9.36 9.99
CA SER A 28 0.64 -9.58 9.01
C SER A 28 0.21 -9.13 7.61
N ALA A 29 1.17 -8.85 6.72
CA ALA A 29 0.84 -8.55 5.33
C ALA A 29 0.15 -9.71 4.59
N GLU A 30 0.46 -10.96 4.96
CA GLU A 30 -0.19 -12.14 4.40
C GLU A 30 -1.67 -12.18 4.81
N GLU A 31 -1.95 -12.06 6.10
CA GLU A 31 -3.29 -12.02 6.65
C GLU A 31 -4.13 -10.89 6.03
N ALA A 32 -3.60 -9.67 6.02
CA ALA A 32 -4.30 -8.53 5.43
C ALA A 32 -4.60 -8.75 3.94
N THR A 33 -3.66 -9.34 3.19
CA THR A 33 -3.86 -9.69 1.78
C THR A 33 -4.92 -10.78 1.61
N THR A 34 -4.93 -11.79 2.48
CA THR A 34 -5.93 -12.86 2.47
C THR A 34 -7.33 -12.31 2.76
N GLU A 35 -7.48 -11.43 3.75
CA GLU A 35 -8.77 -10.79 4.04
C GLU A 35 -9.22 -9.88 2.90
N ALA A 36 -8.32 -9.09 2.32
CA ALA A 36 -8.61 -8.26 1.15
C ALA A 36 -9.07 -9.11 -0.05
N ALA A 37 -8.41 -10.24 -0.30
CA ALA A 37 -8.78 -11.15 -1.39
C ALA A 37 -10.19 -11.75 -1.23
N LYS A 38 -10.64 -12.02 0.01
CA LYS A 38 -12.02 -12.46 0.27
C LYS A 38 -13.05 -11.40 -0.12
N LEU A 39 -12.65 -10.13 -0.13
CA LEU A 39 -13.47 -8.99 -0.55
C LEU A 39 -13.34 -8.67 -2.06
N GLY A 40 -12.60 -9.48 -2.81
CA GLY A 40 -12.33 -9.25 -4.23
C GLY A 40 -11.37 -8.08 -4.50
N LEU A 41 -10.55 -7.73 -3.51
CA LEU A 41 -9.54 -6.68 -3.63
C LEU A 41 -8.17 -7.30 -3.92
N ASP A 42 -7.37 -6.59 -4.72
CA ASP A 42 -6.00 -6.95 -5.04
C ASP A 42 -5.00 -6.04 -4.34
N ARG A 43 -3.74 -6.47 -4.31
CA ARG A 43 -2.63 -5.66 -3.80
C ARG A 43 -2.41 -4.43 -4.69
N PRO A 44 -2.09 -3.28 -4.10
CA PRO A 44 -1.75 -2.09 -4.86
C PRO A 44 -0.40 -2.24 -5.57
N TYR A 45 -0.12 -1.35 -6.51
CA TYR A 45 1.23 -1.07 -7.00
C TYR A 45 1.88 0.04 -6.17
N TYR A 46 3.21 0.19 -6.26
CA TYR A 46 3.88 1.26 -5.51
C TYR A 46 3.46 2.65 -6.03
N GLU A 47 3.15 2.78 -7.31
CA GLU A 47 2.67 4.02 -7.93
C GLU A 47 1.29 4.43 -7.37
N ASP A 48 0.46 3.47 -6.99
CA ASP A 48 -0.85 3.74 -6.41
C ASP A 48 -0.71 4.55 -5.10
N ALA A 49 0.35 4.30 -4.30
CA ALA A 49 0.65 5.08 -3.10
C ALA A 49 0.97 6.55 -3.43
N LEU A 50 1.77 6.78 -4.48
CA LEU A 50 2.18 8.12 -4.90
C LEU A 50 1.00 8.92 -5.43
N TYR A 51 0.18 8.31 -6.30
CA TYR A 51 -1.02 8.97 -6.83
C TYR A 51 -2.06 9.20 -5.74
N PHE A 52 -2.26 8.24 -4.84
CA PHE A 52 -3.19 8.39 -3.73
C PHE A 52 -2.79 9.56 -2.82
N GLY A 53 -1.50 9.72 -2.48
CA GLY A 53 -1.02 10.84 -1.68
C GLY A 53 -1.16 12.22 -2.36
N ILE A 54 -1.21 12.26 -3.70
CA ILE A 54 -1.50 13.49 -4.46
C ILE A 54 -3.01 13.80 -4.43
N GLU A 55 -3.83 12.78 -4.67
CA GLU A 55 -5.29 12.92 -4.87
C GLU A 55 -6.05 13.09 -3.55
N TYR A 56 -5.59 12.44 -2.48
CA TYR A 56 -6.25 12.40 -1.17
C TYR A 56 -5.31 12.89 -0.05
N PRO A 57 -4.85 14.15 -0.08
CA PRO A 57 -3.84 14.67 0.84
C PRO A 57 -4.26 14.61 2.31
N ASP A 58 -5.56 14.74 2.60
CA ASP A 58 -6.08 14.81 3.95
C ASP A 58 -6.19 13.44 4.62
N VAL A 59 -6.27 12.36 3.83
CA VAL A 59 -6.43 11.01 4.36
C VAL A 59 -5.25 10.66 5.27
N GLN A 60 -4.01 10.89 4.85
CA GLN A 60 -2.84 10.58 5.69
C GLN A 60 -2.73 11.45 6.97
N LEU A 61 -3.49 12.56 7.06
CA LEU A 61 -3.57 13.38 8.28
C LEU A 61 -4.47 12.73 9.35
N GLU A 62 -5.44 11.90 8.95
CA GLU A 62 -6.30 11.15 9.87
C GLU A 62 -5.57 9.94 10.50
N GLY A 63 -4.47 9.48 9.89
CA GLY A 63 -3.70 8.32 10.33
C GLY A 63 -2.84 7.72 9.21
N PRO A 64 -1.89 6.85 9.52
CA PRO A 64 -1.02 6.27 8.52
C PRO A 64 -1.78 5.34 7.55
N VAL A 65 -1.34 5.33 6.29
CA VAL A 65 -1.84 4.45 5.24
C VAL A 65 -0.70 3.58 4.72
N GLY A 66 -0.79 2.27 4.88
CA GLY A 66 0.18 1.30 4.37
C GLY A 66 -0.25 0.74 3.02
N PHE A 67 0.68 0.63 2.07
CA PHE A 67 0.41 0.07 0.74
C PHE A 67 1.15 -1.24 0.58
N LEU A 68 0.44 -2.37 0.69
CA LEU A 68 1.00 -3.72 0.60
C LEU A 68 1.31 -4.14 -0.85
N HIS A 69 2.03 -3.30 -1.59
CA HIS A 69 2.52 -3.61 -2.93
C HIS A 69 3.65 -4.64 -2.91
N ASP A 70 4.12 -5.08 -4.08
CA ASP A 70 5.34 -5.90 -4.17
C ASP A 70 6.50 -5.17 -3.48
N PRO A 71 7.09 -5.70 -2.40
CA PRO A 71 7.97 -4.91 -1.55
C PRO A 71 9.32 -4.65 -2.21
N TRP A 72 9.90 -3.49 -1.90
CA TRP A 72 11.28 -3.16 -2.24
C TRP A 72 12.25 -4.01 -1.44
N LEU A 73 13.30 -4.51 -2.10
CA LEU A 73 14.42 -5.14 -1.41
C LEU A 73 15.38 -4.06 -0.90
N GLY A 74 15.30 -3.78 0.39
CA GLY A 74 16.15 -2.85 1.12
C GLY A 74 17.48 -3.46 1.54
N ASN A 75 18.27 -2.66 2.25
CA ASN A 75 19.58 -3.07 2.75
C ASN A 75 19.43 -4.24 3.76
N HIS A 76 20.42 -5.15 3.78
CA HIS A 76 20.40 -6.37 4.61
C HIS A 76 19.22 -7.32 4.35
N GLY A 77 18.57 -7.23 3.17
CA GLY A 77 17.48 -8.12 2.79
C GLY A 77 16.12 -7.80 3.45
N ARG A 78 16.02 -6.68 4.17
CA ARG A 78 14.73 -6.16 4.64
C ARG A 78 13.84 -5.87 3.43
N ARG A 79 12.56 -6.20 3.55
CA ARG A 79 11.56 -5.93 2.51
C ARG A 79 10.66 -4.83 2.99
N ASP A 80 10.52 -3.78 2.18
CA ASP A 80 9.81 -2.58 2.57
C ASP A 80 8.64 -2.24 1.63
N ALA A 81 7.57 -1.72 2.20
CA ALA A 81 6.40 -1.23 1.49
C ALA A 81 6.22 0.27 1.75
N SER A 82 5.61 0.97 0.80
CA SER A 82 5.32 2.40 0.93
C SER A 82 4.28 2.64 2.03
N CYS A 83 4.52 3.67 2.83
CA CYS A 83 3.53 4.19 3.77
C CYS A 83 3.38 5.71 3.61
N LEU A 84 2.15 6.19 3.73
CA LEU A 84 1.85 7.61 3.86
C LEU A 84 1.56 7.89 5.33
N TRP A 85 2.22 8.90 5.89
CA TRP A 85 2.14 9.23 7.30
C TRP A 85 2.02 10.72 7.52
N ALA A 86 1.57 11.10 8.70
CA ALA A 86 1.62 12.47 9.17
C ALA A 86 2.56 12.57 10.35
N ASN A 87 3.49 13.51 10.27
CA ASN A 87 4.44 13.81 11.34
C ASN A 87 4.31 15.30 11.70
N ALA A 88 3.85 15.59 12.92
CA ALA A 88 3.60 16.95 13.39
C ALA A 88 2.77 17.81 12.40
N GLY A 89 1.75 17.20 11.78
CA GLY A 89 0.88 17.85 10.79
C GLY A 89 1.47 18.01 9.39
N ARG A 90 2.68 17.51 9.15
CA ARG A 90 3.28 17.43 7.80
C ARG A 90 3.03 16.07 7.18
N ARG A 91 2.82 16.08 5.87
CA ARG A 91 2.66 14.88 5.05
C ARG A 91 4.02 14.30 4.72
N GLU A 92 4.22 13.02 4.98
CA GLU A 92 5.45 12.30 4.68
C GLU A 92 5.16 11.01 3.90
N LEU A 93 6.13 10.60 3.08
CA LEU A 93 6.19 9.31 2.40
C LEU A 93 7.33 8.52 3.05
N GLY A 94 7.04 7.32 3.54
CA GLY A 94 7.99 6.47 4.24
C GLY A 94 8.02 5.05 3.70
N LEU A 95 8.93 4.26 4.26
CA LEU A 95 9.09 2.83 4.01
C LEU A 95 8.89 2.07 5.32
N GLU A 96 8.01 1.08 5.30
CA GLU A 96 7.74 0.22 6.46
C GLU A 96 8.00 -1.25 6.15
N GLY A 97 8.41 -1.99 7.18
CA GLY A 97 8.79 -3.39 7.04
C GLY A 97 7.59 -4.23 6.61
N PHE A 98 7.67 -4.82 5.42
CA PHE A 98 6.59 -5.61 4.82
C PHE A 98 6.22 -6.83 5.68
N HIS A 99 7.21 -7.42 6.35
CA HIS A 99 7.05 -8.59 7.20
C HIS A 99 6.78 -8.25 8.67
N ASP A 100 6.81 -6.97 9.03
CA ASP A 100 6.44 -6.55 10.38
C ASP A 100 4.91 -6.67 10.56
N LEU A 101 4.47 -6.65 11.82
CA LEU A 101 3.05 -6.55 12.12
C LEU A 101 2.60 -5.10 11.94
N TRP A 102 1.57 -4.93 11.13
CA TRP A 102 0.91 -3.65 10.90
C TRP A 102 -0.03 -3.37 12.07
N THR A 103 0.27 -2.33 12.83
CA THR A 103 -0.48 -1.99 14.05
C THR A 103 -1.88 -1.45 13.72
N PRO A 104 -2.85 -1.55 14.66
CA PRO A 104 -4.25 -1.16 14.41
C PRO A 104 -4.51 0.29 13.96
N ASN A 105 -3.54 1.19 14.15
CA ASN A 105 -3.63 2.57 13.67
C ASN A 105 -3.36 2.70 12.16
N TYR A 106 -2.83 1.67 11.49
CA TYR A 106 -2.69 1.66 10.04
C TYR A 106 -4.01 1.34 9.35
N ARG A 107 -4.24 2.07 8.27
CA ARG A 107 -5.21 1.71 7.24
C ARG A 107 -4.44 1.09 6.08
N LEU A 108 -4.76 -0.14 5.72
CA LEU A 108 -4.06 -0.86 4.66
C LEU A 108 -4.81 -0.69 3.35
N ALA A 109 -4.12 -0.15 2.34
CA ALA A 109 -4.66 0.16 1.03
C ALA A 109 -4.62 -1.06 0.11
N PHE A 110 -5.75 -1.30 -0.56
CA PHE A 110 -5.94 -2.31 -1.58
C PHE A 110 -6.66 -1.73 -2.78
N VAL A 111 -6.64 -2.44 -3.91
CA VAL A 111 -7.25 -2.00 -5.16
C VAL A 111 -8.49 -2.83 -5.44
N ARG A 112 -9.60 -2.18 -5.79
CA ARG A 112 -10.75 -2.91 -6.34
C ARG A 112 -10.42 -3.38 -7.74
N ARG A 113 -10.65 -4.66 -8.01
CA ARG A 113 -10.52 -5.22 -9.37
C ARG A 113 -11.34 -4.40 -10.35
N GLY A 114 -10.68 -3.84 -11.36
CA GLY A 114 -11.37 -3.32 -12.53
C GLY A 114 -12.00 -4.46 -13.32
N ALA A 115 -13.13 -4.23 -13.97
CA ALA A 115 -13.77 -5.23 -14.84
C ALA A 115 -12.85 -5.76 -15.97
N ALA A 116 -11.74 -5.07 -16.26
CA ALA A 116 -10.75 -5.44 -17.27
C ALA A 116 -9.65 -6.39 -16.79
N ASP A 117 -9.47 -6.58 -15.48
CA ASP A 117 -8.32 -7.32 -14.91
C ASP A 117 -8.63 -8.82 -14.66
N SER A 118 -9.77 -9.32 -15.16
CA SER A 118 -10.26 -10.70 -14.94
C SER A 118 -9.94 -11.69 -16.07
N LYS A 119 -8.84 -11.50 -16.81
CA LYS A 119 -8.43 -12.40 -17.90
C LYS A 119 -7.19 -13.20 -17.58
#